data_AF-A0AAV4WF41-F1
#
_entry.id   AF-A0AAV4WF41-F1
#
_cell.length_a   1.000
_cell.length_b   1.000
_cell.length_c   1.000
_cell.angle_alpha   90.00
_cell.angle_beta   90.00
_cell.angle_gamma   90.00
#
_symmetry.space_group_name_H-M   'P 1'
#
loop_
_entity.id
_entity.type
_entity.pdbx_description
1 polymer ?
#
loop_
_entity_poly.entity_id
_entity_poly.type
_entity_poly.pdbx_seq_one_letter_code
_entity_poly.pdbx_strand_id
1 'polypeptide(L)'
;MDMTRRNQSDQLQQKSNSEVPKKKRKAFLELLLEQHLADPSFTEENVKEEVETFMFAGHDTTAMALSWTLYCLGVYPEVQKIAFEEINDIFSDDPNRNVTREDLTRMKYMECIIKESIRLYPVVPCFTRECTEQFEVLGHKVYPGSMCIIFPLMLHRDPEVFPEPEKFKPERFFLENSKGRHPYAYIPFSAGPRNCIGSTTTWFAAKGQKGSTIT
;
A
#
# COMPACT_ATOMS: atom_id res chain seq x y z
N MET A 1 -59.77 11.33 11.87
CA MET A 1 -58.43 11.89 11.65
C MET A 1 -57.48 10.99 12.41
N ASP A 2 -56.83 10.02 11.77
CA ASP A 2 -55.48 10.27 11.26
C ASP A 2 -55.05 9.23 10.18
N MET A 3 -55.82 9.11 9.08
CA MET A 3 -55.40 8.32 7.91
C MET A 3 -54.23 8.98 7.13
N THR A 4 -53.92 10.24 7.43
CA THR A 4 -52.88 11.02 6.77
C THR A 4 -51.47 10.68 7.29
N ARG A 5 -51.33 10.26 8.56
CA ARG A 5 -50.03 9.89 9.15
C ARG A 5 -49.49 8.54 8.69
N ARG A 6 -50.35 7.53 8.47
CA ARG A 6 -49.92 6.21 7.96
C ARG A 6 -49.41 6.26 6.50
N ASN A 7 -50.06 7.07 5.66
CA ASN A 7 -49.61 7.26 4.27
C ASN A 7 -48.29 8.02 4.16
N GLN A 8 -47.93 8.89 5.12
CA GLN A 8 -46.63 9.56 5.14
C GLN A 8 -45.49 8.63 5.57
N SER A 9 -45.72 7.73 6.54
CA SER A 9 -44.71 6.73 6.94
C SER A 9 -44.42 5.72 5.83
N ASP A 10 -45.44 5.30 5.07
CA ASP A 10 -45.26 4.34 3.97
C ASP A 10 -44.60 4.99 2.75
N GLN A 11 -44.88 6.28 2.47
CA GLN A 11 -44.18 7.05 1.43
C GLN A 11 -42.72 7.39 1.80
N LEU A 12 -42.41 7.53 3.10
CA LEU A 12 -41.05 7.74 3.60
C LEU A 12 -40.23 6.44 3.56
N GLN A 13 -40.84 5.27 3.78
CA GLN A 13 -40.18 3.97 3.66
C GLN A 13 -39.97 3.52 2.20
N GLN A 14 -40.82 3.93 1.26
CA GLN A 14 -40.59 3.65 -0.16
C GLN A 14 -39.49 4.52 -0.80
N LYS A 15 -39.17 5.70 -0.24
CA LYS A 15 -38.10 6.57 -0.73
C LYS A 15 -36.70 6.17 -0.28
N SER A 16 -36.55 5.26 0.68
CA SER A 16 -35.24 4.80 1.16
C SER A 16 -34.72 3.53 0.47
N ASN A 17 -35.46 2.97 -0.50
CA ASN A 17 -35.10 1.73 -1.19
C ASN A 17 -34.77 1.92 -2.68
N SER A 18 -34.48 3.15 -3.12
CA SER A 18 -33.80 3.35 -4.40
C SER A 18 -32.35 2.92 -4.23
N GLU A 19 -32.03 1.72 -4.68
CA GLU A 19 -30.65 1.30 -4.90
C GLU A 19 -29.93 2.41 -5.68
N VAL A 20 -29.04 3.13 -4.99
CA VAL A 20 -28.14 4.08 -5.65
C VAL A 20 -27.36 3.24 -6.68
N PRO A 21 -27.46 3.53 -7.99
CA PRO A 21 -26.74 2.76 -8.98
C PRO A 21 -25.26 2.80 -8.60
N LYS A 22 -24.67 1.65 -8.27
CA LYS A 22 -23.23 1.57 -7.98
C LYS A 22 -22.51 2.04 -9.24
N LYS A 23 -22.05 3.30 -9.23
CA LYS A 23 -21.32 3.91 -10.34
C LYS A 23 -20.17 2.96 -10.70
N LYS A 24 -20.22 2.39 -11.91
CA LYS A 24 -19.23 1.42 -12.37
C LYS A 24 -17.86 2.09 -12.28
N ARG A 25 -16.92 1.48 -11.55
CA ARG A 25 -15.56 1.99 -11.46
C ARG A 25 -14.94 1.86 -12.84
N LYS A 26 -14.50 2.99 -13.40
CA LYS A 26 -13.82 3.04 -14.70
C LYS A 26 -12.43 2.46 -14.57
N ALA A 27 -11.96 1.80 -15.62
CA ALA A 27 -10.57 1.38 -15.70
C ALA A 27 -9.66 2.61 -15.83
N PHE A 28 -8.38 2.47 -15.47
CA PHE A 28 -7.42 3.58 -15.58
C PHE A 28 -7.31 4.09 -17.02
N LEU A 29 -7.18 3.19 -17.99
CA LEU A 29 -7.14 3.53 -19.42
C LEU A 29 -8.41 4.26 -19.88
N GLU A 30 -9.58 3.87 -19.37
CA GLU A 30 -10.86 4.53 -19.70
C GLU A 30 -10.86 5.98 -19.23
N LEU A 31 -10.30 6.26 -18.04
CA LEU A 31 -10.17 7.63 -17.53
C LEU A 31 -9.21 8.48 -18.40
N LEU A 32 -8.09 7.90 -18.84
CA LEU A 32 -7.13 8.60 -19.69
C LEU A 32 -7.71 8.89 -21.08
N LEU A 33 -8.45 7.95 -21.65
CA LEU A 33 -9.13 8.13 -22.93
C LEU A 33 -10.22 9.20 -22.84
N GLU A 34 -10.99 9.24 -21.75
CA GLU A 34 -11.96 10.32 -21.53
C GLU A 34 -11.29 11.68 -21.43
N GLN A 35 -10.13 11.78 -20.77
CA GLN A 35 -9.36 13.01 -20.70
C GLN A 35 -8.86 13.44 -22.09
N HIS A 36 -8.34 12.51 -22.89
CA HIS A 36 -7.90 12.78 -24.26
C HIS A 36 -9.05 13.28 -25.14
N LEU A 37 -10.24 12.69 -25.00
CA LEU A 37 -11.43 13.11 -25.74
C LEU A 37 -11.98 14.47 -25.28
N ALA A 38 -11.79 14.83 -24.00
CA ALA A 38 -12.23 16.10 -23.43
C ALA A 38 -11.27 17.26 -23.71
N ASP A 39 -9.97 16.98 -23.79
CA ASP A 39 -8.91 17.98 -23.97
C ASP A 39 -7.92 17.54 -25.06
N PRO A 40 -8.01 18.13 -26.27
CA PRO A 40 -7.09 17.82 -27.38
C PRO A 40 -5.61 18.07 -27.09
N SER A 41 -5.27 18.83 -26.03
CA SER A 41 -3.87 19.04 -25.62
C SER A 41 -3.28 17.82 -24.90
N PHE A 42 -4.12 16.96 -24.32
CA PHE A 42 -3.70 15.67 -23.76
C PHE A 42 -3.71 14.65 -24.88
N THR A 43 -2.57 14.43 -25.52
CA THR A 43 -2.46 13.64 -26.76
C THR A 43 -2.53 12.13 -26.52
N GLU A 44 -2.69 11.35 -27.59
CA GLU A 44 -2.58 9.89 -27.53
C GLU A 44 -1.20 9.44 -27.02
N GLU A 45 -0.12 10.15 -27.36
CA GLU A 45 1.21 9.86 -26.81
C GLU A 45 1.22 10.08 -25.30
N ASN A 46 0.55 11.11 -24.78
CA ASN A 46 0.46 11.30 -23.32
C ASN A 46 -0.34 10.18 -22.65
N VAL A 47 -1.42 9.69 -23.26
CA VAL A 47 -2.14 8.50 -22.77
C VAL A 47 -1.18 7.32 -22.65
N LYS A 48 -0.40 7.06 -23.69
CA LYS A 48 0.57 5.96 -23.72
C LYS A 48 1.67 6.14 -22.68
N GLU A 49 2.28 7.32 -22.58
CA GLU A 49 3.31 7.64 -21.58
C GLU A 49 2.81 7.43 -20.14
N GLU A 50 1.59 7.87 -19.84
CA GLU A 50 0.98 7.66 -18.51
C GLU A 50 0.72 6.17 -18.24
N VAL A 51 0.20 5.42 -19.22
CA VAL A 51 0.00 3.97 -19.07
C VAL A 51 1.33 3.26 -18.83
N GLU A 52 2.35 3.55 -19.63
CA GLU A 52 3.69 2.96 -19.49
C GLU A 52 4.29 3.26 -18.12
N THR A 53 4.17 4.51 -17.66
CA THR A 53 4.67 4.94 -16.34
C THR A 53 4.01 4.16 -15.21
N PHE A 54 2.68 4.02 -15.22
CA PHE A 54 1.95 3.29 -14.19
C PHE A 54 2.23 1.79 -14.22
N MET A 55 2.35 1.19 -15.41
CA MET A 55 2.67 -0.23 -15.57
C MET A 55 4.06 -0.54 -15.04
N PHE A 56 5.08 0.26 -15.42
CA PHE A 56 6.44 0.09 -14.94
C PHE A 56 6.53 0.28 -13.42
N ALA A 57 6.01 1.39 -12.90
CA ALA A 57 6.08 1.71 -11.48
C ALA A 57 5.35 0.67 -10.62
N GLY A 58 4.20 0.16 -11.08
CA GLY A 58 3.39 -0.81 -10.35
C GLY A 58 3.90 -2.24 -10.43
N HIS A 59 4.49 -2.65 -11.55
CA HIS A 59 4.88 -4.03 -11.82
C HIS A 59 6.15 -4.43 -11.08
N ASP A 60 7.29 -3.82 -11.44
CA ASP A 60 8.60 -4.26 -10.96
C ASP A 60 8.73 -4.07 -9.45
N THR A 61 8.21 -2.96 -8.93
CA THR A 61 8.33 -2.68 -7.50
C THR A 61 7.49 -3.62 -6.64
N THR A 62 6.27 -3.94 -7.08
CA THR A 62 5.40 -4.89 -6.38
C THR A 62 5.95 -6.30 -6.48
N ALA A 63 6.44 -6.71 -7.66
CA ALA A 63 7.06 -8.02 -7.86
C ALA A 63 8.29 -8.21 -6.97
N MET A 64 9.14 -7.18 -6.82
CA MET A 64 10.29 -7.23 -5.91
C MET A 64 9.87 -7.30 -4.44
N ALA A 65 8.89 -6.51 -4.02
CA ALA A 65 8.39 -6.55 -2.64
C ALA A 65 7.81 -7.93 -2.29
N LEU A 66 7.03 -8.52 -3.20
CA LEU A 66 6.51 -9.88 -3.08
C LEU A 66 7.62 -10.92 -3.03
N SER A 67 8.62 -10.81 -3.92
CA SER A 67 9.76 -11.75 -3.98
C SER A 67 10.54 -11.75 -2.67
N TRP A 68 10.83 -10.59 -2.09
CA TRP A 68 11.49 -10.51 -0.79
C TRP A 68 10.62 -11.03 0.36
N THR A 69 9.31 -10.79 0.30
CA THR A 69 8.37 -11.35 1.29
C THR A 69 8.36 -12.87 1.25
N LEU A 70 8.25 -13.46 0.06
CA LEU A 70 8.30 -14.91 -0.15
C LEU A 70 9.66 -15.50 0.24
N TYR A 71 10.75 -14.80 -0.08
CA TYR A 71 12.09 -15.18 0.35
C TYR A 71 12.17 -15.24 1.89
N CYS A 72 11.72 -14.21 2.60
CA CYS A 72 11.68 -14.23 4.06
C CYS A 72 10.84 -15.38 4.60
N LEU A 73 9.64 -15.62 4.05
CA LEU A 73 8.82 -16.75 4.46
C LEU A 73 9.51 -18.11 4.26
N GLY A 74 10.28 -18.27 3.18
CA GLY A 74 11.04 -19.49 2.92
C GLY A 74 12.27 -19.67 3.84
N VAL A 75 12.86 -18.58 4.32
CA VAL A 75 14.04 -18.57 5.20
C VAL A 75 13.66 -18.72 6.68
N TYR A 76 12.47 -18.24 7.07
CA TYR A 76 11.98 -18.18 8.46
C TYR A 76 10.72 -19.06 8.65
N PRO A 77 10.88 -20.40 8.74
CA PRO A 77 9.75 -21.34 8.78
C PRO A 77 8.85 -21.16 10.01
N GLU A 78 9.39 -20.68 11.13
CA GLU A 78 8.61 -20.33 12.32
C GLU A 78 7.65 -19.15 12.06
N VAL A 79 8.10 -18.14 11.33
CA VAL A 79 7.23 -17.02 10.91
C VAL A 79 6.20 -17.50 9.90
N GLN A 80 6.62 -18.33 8.94
CA GLN A 80 5.71 -18.92 7.95
C GLN A 80 4.59 -19.73 8.62
N LYS A 81 4.91 -20.51 9.66
CA LYS A 81 3.93 -21.29 10.41
C LYS A 81 2.86 -20.41 11.05
N ILE A 82 3.26 -19.31 11.72
CA ILE A 82 2.31 -18.38 12.34
C ILE A 82 1.44 -17.70 11.27
N ALA A 83 2.02 -17.31 10.14
CA ALA A 83 1.27 -16.75 9.02
C ALA A 83 0.25 -17.77 8.46
N PHE A 84 0.63 -19.03 8.34
CA PHE A 84 -0.26 -20.10 7.89
C PHE A 84 -1.42 -20.33 8.87
N GLU A 85 -1.16 -20.30 10.17
CA GLU A 85 -2.20 -20.37 11.21
C GLU A 85 -3.17 -19.18 11.13
N GLU A 86 -2.67 -17.95 10.91
CA GLU A 86 -3.52 -16.77 10.68
C GLU A 86 -4.43 -16.96 9.45
N ILE A 87 -3.90 -17.45 8.33
CA ILE A 87 -4.70 -17.68 7.13
C ILE A 87 -5.75 -18.77 7.37
N ASN A 88 -5.39 -19.88 8.03
CA ASN A 88 -6.36 -20.94 8.33
C ASN A 88 -7.50 -20.47 9.23
N ASP A 89 -7.24 -19.59 10.20
CA ASP A 89 -8.29 -19.00 11.03
C ASP A 89 -9.27 -18.14 10.20
N ILE A 90 -8.73 -17.33 9.28
CA ILE A 90 -9.53 -16.43 8.43
C ILE A 90 -10.42 -17.20 7.44
N PHE A 91 -9.93 -18.34 6.93
CA PHE A 91 -10.61 -19.16 5.93
C PHE A 91 -11.17 -20.48 6.48
N SER A 92 -11.34 -20.57 7.81
CA SER A 92 -11.81 -21.78 8.50
C SER A 92 -13.16 -22.30 8.00
N ASP A 93 -14.09 -21.40 7.67
CA ASP A 93 -15.44 -21.75 7.19
C ASP A 93 -15.46 -22.28 5.75
N ASP A 94 -14.62 -21.74 4.87
CA ASP A 94 -14.49 -22.16 3.47
C ASP A 94 -13.09 -21.82 2.94
N PRO A 95 -12.18 -22.81 2.86
CA PRO A 95 -10.84 -22.62 2.32
C PRO A 95 -10.80 -22.23 0.84
N ASN A 96 -11.87 -22.47 0.08
CA ASN A 96 -11.90 -22.29 -1.38
C ASN A 96 -12.54 -20.97 -1.82
N ARG A 97 -13.24 -20.26 -0.93
CA ARG A 97 -13.86 -18.98 -1.25
C ARG A 97 -12.82 -17.94 -1.69
N ASN A 98 -13.28 -16.95 -2.44
CA ASN A 98 -12.42 -15.85 -2.85
C ASN A 98 -12.08 -14.93 -1.66
N VAL A 99 -10.88 -14.36 -1.72
CA VAL A 99 -10.41 -13.35 -0.75
C VAL A 99 -11.26 -12.09 -0.91
N THR A 100 -11.81 -11.62 0.21
CA THR A 100 -12.59 -10.39 0.32
C THR A 100 -11.73 -9.25 0.87
N ARG A 101 -12.22 -8.00 0.81
CA ARG A 101 -11.48 -6.88 1.41
C ARG A 101 -11.39 -7.00 2.92
N GLU A 102 -12.45 -7.52 3.53
CA GLU A 102 -12.56 -7.75 4.95
C GLU A 102 -11.46 -8.73 5.43
N ASP A 103 -11.18 -9.79 4.66
CA ASP A 103 -10.08 -10.72 4.95
C ASP A 103 -8.72 -10.02 4.98
N LEU A 104 -8.44 -9.14 4.02
CA LEU A 104 -7.18 -8.40 3.94
C LEU A 104 -6.95 -7.51 5.19
N THR A 105 -8.02 -7.06 5.85
CA THR A 105 -7.93 -6.31 7.11
C THR A 105 -7.68 -7.22 8.32
N ARG A 106 -8.05 -8.50 8.23
CA ARG A 106 -7.77 -9.52 9.26
C ARG A 106 -6.36 -10.09 9.19
N MET A 107 -5.72 -10.07 8.03
CA MET A 107 -4.33 -10.51 7.80
C MET A 107 -3.31 -9.55 8.43
N LYS A 108 -3.24 -9.52 9.77
CA LYS A 108 -2.44 -8.56 10.55
C LYS A 108 -0.98 -8.99 10.63
N TYR A 109 -0.72 -10.26 10.89
CA TYR A 109 0.62 -10.80 10.95
C TYR A 109 1.27 -10.83 9.57
N MET A 110 0.52 -11.21 8.52
CA MET A 110 0.98 -11.08 7.13
C MET A 110 1.38 -9.63 6.79
N GLU A 111 0.63 -8.62 7.26
CA GLU A 111 1.04 -7.22 7.09
C GLU A 111 2.39 -6.91 7.74
N CYS A 112 2.61 -7.45 8.93
CA CYS A 112 3.85 -7.28 9.67
C CYS A 112 5.03 -7.93 8.93
N ILE A 113 4.81 -9.11 8.35
CA ILE A 113 5.80 -9.82 7.52
C ILE A 113 6.19 -8.97 6.32
N ILE A 114 5.21 -8.50 5.54
CA ILE A 114 5.47 -7.66 4.36
C ILE A 114 6.23 -6.39 4.76
N LYS A 115 5.80 -5.72 5.84
CA LYS A 115 6.48 -4.51 6.34
C LYS A 115 7.94 -4.78 6.73
N GLU A 116 8.19 -5.86 7.46
CA GLU A 116 9.54 -6.25 7.89
C GLU A 116 10.41 -6.68 6.71
N SER A 117 9.84 -7.36 5.71
CA SER A 117 10.55 -7.73 4.49
C SER A 117 10.99 -6.49 3.73
N ILE A 118 10.12 -5.49 3.56
CA ILE A 118 10.46 -4.23 2.89
C ILE A 118 11.39 -3.36 3.75
N ARG A 119 11.34 -3.47 5.10
CA ARG A 119 12.29 -2.80 5.99
C ARG A 119 13.73 -3.29 5.75
N LEU A 120 13.91 -4.61 5.70
CA LEU A 120 15.22 -5.20 5.42
C LEU A 120 15.62 -5.05 3.95
N TYR A 121 14.68 -5.23 3.03
CA TYR A 121 14.93 -5.25 1.59
C TYR A 121 14.08 -4.21 0.88
N PRO A 122 14.38 -2.91 1.08
CA PRO A 122 13.63 -1.84 0.43
C PRO A 122 13.86 -1.89 -1.08
N VAL A 123 12.77 -1.91 -1.84
CA VAL A 123 12.80 -1.96 -3.30
C VAL A 123 13.52 -0.75 -3.89
N VAL A 124 13.29 0.43 -3.30
CA VAL A 124 13.99 1.67 -3.64
C VAL A 124 14.92 2.03 -2.46
N PRO A 125 16.24 1.81 -2.59
CA PRO A 125 17.17 1.92 -1.45
C PRO A 125 17.50 3.37 -1.06
N CYS A 126 17.33 4.32 -1.99
CA CYS A 126 17.48 5.75 -1.74
C CYS A 126 16.61 6.59 -2.68
N PHE A 127 16.31 7.81 -2.27
CA PHE A 127 15.71 8.83 -3.13
C PHE A 127 16.41 10.17 -2.96
N THR A 128 16.45 10.95 -4.04
CA THR A 128 17.28 12.16 -4.16
C THR A 128 16.45 13.39 -4.47
N ARG A 129 16.91 14.57 -4.02
CA ARG A 129 16.36 15.88 -4.39
C ARG A 129 17.50 16.86 -4.62
N GLU A 130 17.40 17.66 -5.65
CA GLU A 130 18.28 18.81 -5.82
C GLU A 130 17.73 19.99 -5.00
N CYS A 131 18.61 20.61 -4.22
CA CYS A 131 18.31 21.81 -3.47
C CYS A 131 18.27 23.01 -4.42
N THR A 132 17.14 23.71 -4.50
CA THR A 132 16.98 24.90 -5.36
C THR A 132 17.16 26.21 -4.59
N GLU A 133 17.00 26.19 -3.28
CA GLU A 133 17.04 27.35 -2.40
C GLU A 133 17.81 27.01 -1.12
N GLN A 134 18.58 27.97 -0.59
CA GLN A 134 19.34 27.72 0.63
C GLN A 134 18.41 27.46 1.82
N PHE A 135 18.67 26.41 2.57
CA PHE A 135 17.98 26.12 3.82
C PHE A 135 18.96 25.64 4.92
N GLU A 136 18.48 25.56 6.15
CA GLU A 136 19.24 25.07 7.29
C GLU A 136 18.61 23.78 7.83
N VAL A 137 19.44 22.77 8.10
CA VAL A 137 19.03 21.51 8.72
C VAL A 137 20.06 21.10 9.77
N LEU A 138 19.59 20.87 11.00
CA LEU A 138 20.46 20.50 12.14
C LEU A 138 21.64 21.49 12.36
N GLY A 139 21.42 22.79 12.11
CA GLY A 139 22.47 23.82 12.22
C GLY A 139 23.42 23.91 11.01
N HIS A 140 23.20 23.10 9.97
CA HIS A 140 24.01 23.09 8.75
C HIS A 140 23.28 23.78 7.60
N LYS A 141 23.97 24.70 6.92
CA LYS A 141 23.49 25.34 5.70
C LYS A 141 23.65 24.41 4.50
N VAL A 142 22.58 24.19 3.76
CA VAL A 142 22.56 23.49 2.48
C VAL A 142 22.35 24.52 1.38
N TYR A 143 23.23 24.53 0.39
CA TYR A 143 23.21 25.54 -0.69
C TYR A 143 22.52 25.02 -1.95
N PRO A 144 21.97 25.91 -2.80
CA PRO A 144 21.45 25.54 -4.10
C PRO A 144 22.46 24.71 -4.93
N GLY A 145 21.96 23.73 -5.69
CA GLY A 145 22.76 22.75 -6.44
C GLY A 145 23.25 21.56 -5.61
N SER A 146 23.03 21.55 -4.29
CA SER A 146 23.35 20.39 -3.44
C SER A 146 22.35 19.24 -3.66
N MET A 147 22.83 18.01 -3.75
CA MET A 147 21.99 16.82 -3.80
C MET A 147 21.70 16.29 -2.39
N CYS A 148 20.44 16.37 -1.97
CA CYS A 148 19.95 15.76 -0.75
C CYS A 148 19.55 14.31 -1.02
N ILE A 149 20.16 13.37 -0.31
CA ILE A 149 19.90 11.93 -0.48
C ILE A 149 19.37 11.36 0.83
N ILE A 150 18.24 10.64 0.73
CA ILE A 150 17.65 9.91 1.85
C ILE A 150 17.81 8.43 1.55
N PHE A 151 18.35 7.68 2.51
CA PHE A 151 18.62 6.25 2.38
C PHE A 151 17.69 5.43 3.30
N PRO A 152 16.48 5.04 2.85
CA PRO A 152 15.65 4.07 3.56
C PRO A 152 16.42 2.83 3.98
N LEU A 153 17.35 2.34 3.16
CA LEU A 153 18.16 1.16 3.47
C LEU A 153 18.92 1.27 4.80
N MET A 154 19.47 2.46 5.10
CA MET A 154 20.19 2.74 6.35
C MET A 154 19.23 3.14 7.47
N LEU A 155 18.29 4.04 7.16
CA LEU A 155 17.30 4.53 8.12
C LEU A 155 16.48 3.39 8.74
N HIS A 156 16.10 2.40 7.94
CA HIS A 156 15.32 1.24 8.37
C HIS A 156 16.15 0.24 9.18
N ARG A 157 17.46 0.44 9.28
CA ARG A 157 18.42 -0.35 10.06
C ARG A 157 19.04 0.41 11.23
N ASP A 158 18.56 1.61 11.51
CA ASP A 158 18.99 2.35 12.68
C ASP A 158 18.68 1.56 13.96
N PRO A 159 19.69 1.12 14.74
CA PRO A 159 19.48 0.31 15.94
C PRO A 159 18.78 1.08 17.07
N GLU A 160 18.79 2.41 17.05
CA GLU A 160 18.06 3.23 18.03
C GLU A 160 16.55 3.13 17.80
N VAL A 161 16.13 2.98 16.55
CA VAL A 161 14.72 2.81 16.15
C VAL A 161 14.32 1.34 16.07
N PHE A 162 15.20 0.49 15.56
CA PHE A 162 14.98 -0.93 15.30
C PHE A 162 16.05 -1.78 16.00
N PRO A 163 15.90 -2.10 17.30
CA PRO A 163 16.88 -2.90 18.05
C PRO A 163 17.14 -4.25 17.40
N GLU A 164 18.38 -4.72 17.28
CA GLU A 164 18.74 -5.90 16.46
C GLU A 164 18.29 -5.75 14.99
N PRO A 165 18.74 -4.69 14.28
CA PRO A 165 18.15 -4.26 13.01
C PRO A 165 18.29 -5.27 11.86
N GLU A 166 19.26 -6.18 11.92
CA GLU A 166 19.46 -7.20 10.88
C GLU A 166 18.61 -8.47 11.10
N LYS A 167 17.97 -8.62 12.28
CA LYS A 167 17.08 -9.75 12.52
C LYS A 167 15.70 -9.47 11.95
N PHE A 168 15.19 -10.40 11.15
CA PHE A 168 13.81 -10.43 10.70
C PHE A 168 12.87 -10.71 11.88
N LYS A 169 12.15 -9.68 12.34
CA LYS A 169 11.15 -9.80 13.41
C LYS A 169 9.87 -9.06 13.01
N PRO A 170 8.91 -9.72 12.34
CA PRO A 170 7.65 -9.11 11.94
C PRO A 170 6.93 -8.38 13.08
N GLU A 171 7.03 -8.91 14.31
CA GLU A 171 6.34 -8.42 15.50
C GLU A 171 6.66 -6.96 15.82
N ARG A 172 7.78 -6.41 15.31
CA ARG A 172 8.11 -4.98 15.40
C ARG A 172 7.02 -4.08 14.85
N PHE A 173 6.26 -4.56 13.87
CA PHE A 173 5.19 -3.82 13.21
C PHE A 173 3.81 -4.04 13.82
N PHE A 174 3.70 -4.83 14.89
CA PHE A 174 2.50 -4.77 15.72
C PHE A 174 2.29 -3.36 16.27
N LEU A 175 1.02 -3.02 16.52
CA LEU A 175 0.61 -1.69 16.94
C LEU A 175 1.32 -1.31 18.24
N GLU A 176 1.33 -2.20 19.22
CA GLU A 176 1.99 -2.03 20.52
C GLU A 176 3.49 -1.81 20.41
N ASN A 177 4.18 -2.47 19.48
CA ASN A 177 5.63 -2.38 19.27
C ASN A 177 6.04 -1.21 18.37
N SER A 178 5.06 -0.55 17.74
CA SER A 178 5.27 0.64 16.91
C SER A 178 4.85 1.94 17.60
N LYS A 179 4.27 1.87 18.81
CA LYS A 179 3.89 3.06 19.58
C LYS A 179 5.10 3.94 19.86
N GLY A 180 4.96 5.23 19.59
CA GLY A 180 6.03 6.21 19.81
C GLY A 180 7.14 6.20 18.75
N ARG A 181 7.10 5.29 17.76
CA ARG A 181 8.05 5.32 16.64
C ARG A 181 7.81 6.59 15.82
N HIS A 182 8.88 7.29 15.49
CA HIS A 182 8.78 8.52 14.70
C HIS A 182 8.15 8.21 13.31
N PRO A 183 7.20 9.03 12.81
CA PRO A 183 6.52 8.75 11.54
C PRO A 183 7.46 8.61 10.33
N TYR A 184 8.61 9.30 10.36
CA TYR A 184 9.62 9.22 9.31
C TYR A 184 10.67 8.13 9.52
N ALA A 185 10.56 7.28 10.54
CA ALA A 185 11.54 6.22 10.79
C ALA A 185 11.32 4.99 9.88
N TYR A 186 10.11 4.84 9.32
CA TYR A 186 9.78 3.79 8.36
C TYR A 186 9.06 4.40 7.15
N ILE A 187 9.82 4.62 6.09
CA ILE A 187 9.40 5.31 4.86
C ILE A 187 9.62 4.45 3.59
N PRO A 188 9.08 3.23 3.52
CA PRO A 188 9.26 2.33 2.36
C PRO A 188 8.69 2.90 1.05
N PHE A 189 7.76 3.84 1.17
CA PHE A 189 7.06 4.49 0.06
C PHE A 189 7.38 6.00 -0.02
N SER A 190 8.54 6.41 0.51
CA SER A 190 8.88 7.81 0.77
C SER A 190 7.85 8.50 1.70
N ALA A 191 7.92 9.82 1.82
CA ALA A 191 7.01 10.60 2.64
C ALA A 191 6.82 12.03 2.11
N GLY A 192 5.82 12.75 2.63
CA GLY A 192 5.51 14.10 2.21
C GLY A 192 4.83 14.19 0.82
N PRO A 193 4.93 15.34 0.13
CA PRO A 193 4.20 15.60 -1.12
C PRO A 193 4.52 14.70 -2.31
N ARG A 194 5.61 13.91 -2.21
CA ARG A 194 6.09 13.01 -3.25
C ARG A 194 6.13 11.55 -2.76
N ASN A 195 5.25 11.21 -1.82
CA ASN A 195 5.06 9.82 -1.40
C ASN A 195 4.45 8.97 -2.53
N CYS A 196 4.63 7.66 -2.45
CA CYS A 196 4.13 6.76 -3.48
C CYS A 196 2.59 6.70 -3.47
N ILE A 197 1.99 7.09 -4.59
CA ILE A 197 0.55 6.97 -4.83
C ILE A 197 0.08 5.51 -4.92
N GLY A 198 0.99 4.59 -5.28
CA GLY A 198 0.72 3.15 -5.43
C GLY A 198 0.78 2.35 -4.13
N SER A 199 1.16 2.95 -3.00
CA SER A 199 1.36 2.25 -1.72
C SER A 199 0.16 1.40 -1.31
N THR A 200 -1.05 1.93 -1.46
CA THR A 200 -2.29 1.21 -1.14
C THR A 200 -2.48 -0.02 -2.02
N THR A 201 -2.22 0.11 -3.33
CA THR A 201 -2.30 -1.01 -4.29
C THR A 201 -1.26 -2.08 -3.96
N THR A 202 -0.03 -1.69 -3.62
CA THR A 202 1.01 -2.63 -3.21
C THR A 202 0.62 -3.42 -1.97
N TRP A 203 0.05 -2.77 -0.94
CA TRP A 203 -0.41 -3.48 0.26
C TRP A 203 -1.52 -4.49 -0.03
N PHE A 204 -2.48 -4.12 -0.90
CA PHE A 204 -3.53 -5.05 -1.30
C PHE A 204 -3.00 -6.20 -2.16
N ALA A 205 -2.12 -5.93 -3.11
CA ALA A 205 -1.51 -6.94 -3.96
C ALA A 205 -0.68 -7.93 -3.14
N ALA A 206 0.09 -7.42 -2.18
CA ALA A 206 0.95 -8.24 -1.32
C ALA A 206 0.18 -9.22 -0.41
N LYS A 207 -1.04 -8.85 0.00
CA LYS A 207 -1.91 -9.71 0.85
C LYS A 207 -2.90 -10.56 0.07
N GLY A 208 -3.38 -10.06 -1.07
CA GLY A 208 -4.56 -10.60 -1.77
C GLY A 208 -4.25 -11.52 -2.95
N GLN A 209 -2.98 -11.82 -3.22
CA GLN A 209 -2.62 -12.69 -4.33
C GLN A 209 -3.04 -14.13 -4.02
N LYS A 210 -4.09 -14.62 -4.69
CA LYS A 210 -4.41 -16.05 -4.68
C LYS A 210 -3.30 -16.76 -5.45
N GLY A 211 -2.62 -17.72 -4.82
CA GLY A 211 -1.77 -18.64 -5.55
C GLY A 211 -2.66 -19.43 -6.52
N SER A 212 -2.50 -19.22 -7.82
CA SER A 212 -3.00 -20.18 -8.80
C SER A 212 -2.33 -21.50 -8.48
N THR A 213 -3.09 -22.47 -8.00
CA THR A 213 -2.58 -23.79 -7.66
C THR A 213 -1.86 -24.36 -8.87
N ILE A 214 -0.54 -24.47 -8.78
CA ILE A 214 0.26 -25.30 -9.68
C ILE A 214 0.01 -26.73 -9.18
N THR A 215 -1.08 -27.34 -9.65
CA THR A 215 -1.24 -28.79 -9.70
C THR A 215 -0.68 -29.31 -11.00
#